data_AF-A0A544UGF1-F1
#
_entry.id   AF-A0A544UGF1-F1
#
_cell.length_a   1.000
_cell.length_b   1.000
_cell.length_c   1.000
_cell.angle_alpha   90.00
_cell.angle_beta   90.00
_cell.angle_gamma   90.00
#
_symmetry.space_group_name_H-M   'P 1'
#
loop_
_entity.id
_entity.type
_entity.pdbx_description
1 polymer ?
#
loop_
_entity_poly.entity_id
_entity_poly.type
_entity_poly.pdbx_seq_one_letter_code
_entity_poly.pdbx_strand_id
1 'polypeptide(L)'
;MSAMILGGFLFFSASIGGALAWVFSRLFQHTTHGLSLLCGGFLVGLLVVDVIPSSFQIYKSFGLLLGILLGYLMFEVLNSLFHTSHTQNPSVSLLAIAIIIHTIPMSLTIGQLLGKASLSIAITASIILHHLPEGFALSTALLSQGERLWRLFIYFIAFSIFFSVFIQIGQYWELSDKAQGVLMGVSIGLIATASISEFILHHIRSVSIKSLIAFVLLGYLLSHAFHMLVE
;
A
#
# COMPACT_ATOMS: atom_id res chain seq x y z
N MET A 1 12.91 1.76 -19.40
CA MET A 1 11.58 2.19 -18.91
C MET A 1 11.73 3.56 -18.27
N SER A 2 10.77 4.48 -18.42
CA SER A 2 10.86 5.82 -17.82
C SER A 2 10.01 5.93 -16.56
N ALA A 3 10.30 6.91 -15.70
CA ALA A 3 9.51 7.17 -14.50
C ALA A 3 8.02 7.41 -14.81
N MET A 4 7.72 8.10 -15.91
CA MET A 4 6.34 8.33 -16.36
C MET A 4 5.61 7.04 -16.74
N ILE A 5 6.30 6.05 -17.33
CA ILE A 5 5.70 4.75 -17.66
C ILE A 5 5.35 4.00 -16.38
N LEU A 6 6.24 4.01 -15.39
CA LEU A 6 5.98 3.41 -14.08
C LEU A 6 4.80 4.09 -13.36
N GLY A 7 4.71 5.42 -13.42
CA GLY A 7 3.53 6.15 -12.96
C GLY A 7 2.24 5.75 -13.67
N GLY A 8 2.29 5.55 -14.99
CA GLY A 8 1.17 5.02 -15.75
C GLY A 8 0.74 3.65 -15.26
N PHE A 9 1.69 2.74 -15.01
CA PHE A 9 1.37 1.43 -14.45
C PHE A 9 0.77 1.50 -13.03
N LEU A 10 1.26 2.40 -12.16
CA LEU A 10 0.63 2.65 -10.86
C LEU A 10 -0.82 3.07 -11.05
N PHE A 11 -1.09 4.03 -11.93
CA PHE A 11 -2.45 4.50 -12.19
C PHE A 11 -3.38 3.36 -12.60
N PHE A 12 -2.96 2.52 -13.54
CA PHE A 12 -3.75 1.37 -13.97
C PHE A 12 -3.93 0.34 -12.86
N SER A 13 -2.86 0.06 -12.11
CA SER A 13 -2.91 -0.88 -10.99
C SER A 13 -3.87 -0.44 -9.89
N ALA A 14 -3.77 0.80 -9.44
CA ALA A 14 -4.69 1.38 -8.46
C ALA A 14 -6.13 1.42 -9.00
N SER A 15 -6.32 1.70 -10.29
CA SER A 15 -7.63 1.66 -10.94
C SER A 15 -8.24 0.26 -10.95
N ILE A 16 -7.45 -0.77 -11.25
CA ILE A 16 -7.87 -2.18 -11.17
C ILE A 16 -8.22 -2.54 -9.73
N GLY A 17 -7.38 -2.15 -8.77
CA GLY A 17 -7.64 -2.34 -7.34
C GLY A 17 -8.96 -1.71 -6.90
N GLY A 18 -9.25 -0.51 -7.39
CA GLY A 18 -10.50 0.17 -7.10
C GLY A 18 -11.72 -0.46 -7.76
N ALA A 19 -11.59 -0.96 -9.00
CA ALA A 19 -12.63 -1.75 -9.64
C ALA A 19 -12.91 -3.04 -8.86
N LEU A 20 -11.87 -3.72 -8.37
CA LEU A 20 -12.02 -4.90 -7.51
C LEU A 20 -12.76 -4.55 -6.22
N ALA A 21 -12.36 -3.49 -5.50
CA ALA A 21 -13.06 -3.05 -4.30
C ALA A 21 -14.55 -2.77 -4.57
N TRP A 22 -14.88 -2.17 -5.71
CA TRP A 22 -16.25 -1.94 -6.11
C TRP A 22 -17.03 -3.25 -6.38
N VAL A 23 -16.43 -4.22 -7.10
CA VAL A 23 -17.05 -5.54 -7.32
C VAL A 23 -17.30 -6.26 -6.00
N PHE A 24 -16.29 -6.30 -5.14
CA PHE A 24 -16.38 -6.91 -3.81
C PHE A 24 -17.43 -6.19 -2.95
N SER A 25 -17.54 -4.86 -3.05
CA SER A 25 -18.57 -4.11 -2.31
C SER A 25 -19.98 -4.54 -2.69
N ARG A 26 -20.23 -4.85 -3.97
CA ARG A 26 -21.53 -5.37 -4.43
C ARG A 26 -21.76 -6.81 -3.97
N LEU A 27 -20.73 -7.65 -4.00
CA LEU A 27 -20.81 -9.05 -3.58
C LEU A 27 -21.12 -9.17 -2.08
N PHE A 28 -20.54 -8.30 -1.26
CA PHE A 28 -20.67 -8.31 0.20
C PHE A 28 -21.70 -7.30 0.73
N GLN A 29 -22.70 -6.95 -0.09
CA GLN A 29 -23.83 -6.08 0.30
C GLN A 29 -23.40 -4.76 0.96
N HIS A 30 -22.32 -4.15 0.46
CA HIS A 30 -21.75 -2.90 0.97
C HIS A 30 -21.33 -2.92 2.44
N THR A 31 -20.97 -4.09 2.99
CA THR A 31 -20.41 -4.18 4.35
C THR A 31 -19.04 -3.52 4.42
N THR A 32 -19.00 -2.26 4.88
CA THR A 32 -17.77 -1.45 5.00
C THR A 32 -16.73 -2.10 5.90
N HIS A 33 -17.16 -2.72 7.01
CA HIS A 33 -16.28 -3.49 7.90
C HIS A 33 -15.66 -4.71 7.22
N GLY A 34 -16.44 -5.45 6.42
CA GLY A 34 -15.96 -6.63 5.70
C GLY A 34 -14.94 -6.27 4.62
N LEU A 35 -15.19 -5.21 3.86
CA LEU A 35 -14.26 -4.68 2.87
C LEU A 35 -12.96 -4.20 3.51
N SER A 36 -13.04 -3.52 4.66
CA SER A 36 -11.87 -3.05 5.40
C SER A 36 -11.01 -4.23 5.89
N LEU A 37 -11.63 -5.25 6.49
CA LEU A 37 -10.94 -6.47 6.93
C LEU A 37 -10.31 -7.24 5.77
N LEU A 38 -11.00 -7.33 4.64
CA LEU A 38 -10.47 -7.94 3.42
C LEU A 38 -9.26 -7.16 2.90
N CYS A 39 -9.34 -5.82 2.87
CA CYS A 39 -8.24 -4.96 2.49
C CYS A 39 -7.02 -5.13 3.41
N GLY A 40 -7.23 -5.15 4.73
CA GLY A 40 -6.17 -5.38 5.71
C GLY A 40 -5.50 -6.73 5.52
N GLY A 41 -6.29 -7.80 5.32
CA GLY A 41 -5.77 -9.12 4.98
C GLY A 41 -5.00 -9.16 3.66
N PHE A 42 -5.46 -8.40 2.65
CA PHE A 42 -4.80 -8.29 1.35
C PHE A 42 -3.43 -7.57 1.45
N LEU A 43 -3.38 -6.43 2.13
CA LEU A 43 -2.13 -5.70 2.32
C LEU A 43 -1.12 -6.49 3.15
N VAL A 44 -1.56 -7.07 4.28
CA VAL A 44 -0.69 -7.89 5.13
C VAL A 44 -0.20 -9.14 4.39
N GLY A 45 -1.08 -9.81 3.64
CA GLY A 45 -0.70 -10.98 2.85
C GLY A 45 0.34 -10.63 1.79
N LEU A 46 0.18 -9.54 1.05
CA LEU A 46 1.14 -9.12 0.02
C LEU A 46 2.50 -8.74 0.64
N LEU A 47 2.49 -8.12 1.83
CA LEU A 47 3.73 -7.83 2.55
C LEU A 47 4.48 -9.09 2.96
N VAL A 48 3.78 -10.07 3.52
CA VAL A 48 4.40 -11.30 4.04
C VAL A 48 4.88 -12.21 2.91
N VAL A 49 4.11 -12.32 1.84
CA VAL A 49 4.39 -13.26 0.74
C VAL A 49 5.41 -12.70 -0.25
N ASP A 50 5.38 -11.40 -0.55
CA ASP A 50 6.22 -10.81 -1.60
C ASP A 50 7.18 -9.74 -1.07
N VAL A 51 6.65 -8.63 -0.55
CA VAL A 51 7.46 -7.41 -0.34
C VAL A 51 8.56 -7.61 0.70
N ILE A 52 8.25 -8.24 1.84
CA ILE A 52 9.22 -8.47 2.91
C ILE A 52 10.30 -9.45 2.43
N PRO A 53 9.98 -10.67 1.93
CA PRO A 53 10.98 -11.60 1.39
C PRO A 53 11.87 -10.96 0.32
N SER A 54 11.26 -10.32 -0.69
CA SER A 54 11.97 -9.66 -1.80
C SER A 54 12.89 -8.54 -1.30
N SER A 55 12.46 -7.77 -0.29
CA SER A 55 13.28 -6.70 0.30
C SER A 55 14.48 -7.23 1.07
N PHE A 56 14.35 -8.36 1.78
CA PHE A 56 15.48 -8.99 2.47
C PHE A 56 16.50 -9.61 1.50
N GLN A 57 16.09 -9.96 0.27
CA GLN A 57 16.99 -10.41 -0.77
C GLN A 57 17.78 -9.26 -1.42
N ILE A 58 17.15 -8.10 -1.60
CA ILE A 58 17.76 -6.95 -2.28
C ILE A 58 18.60 -6.08 -1.33
N TYR A 59 18.12 -5.86 -0.10
CA TYR A 59 18.73 -4.90 0.83
C TYR A 59 19.38 -5.58 2.04
N LYS A 60 20.31 -4.85 2.68
CA LYS A 60 20.95 -5.32 3.92
C LYS A 60 19.95 -5.36 5.07
N SER A 61 19.90 -6.50 5.76
CA SER A 61 18.92 -6.78 6.82
C SER A 61 18.88 -5.72 7.93
N PHE A 62 20.03 -5.18 8.35
CA PHE A 62 20.06 -4.15 9.40
C PHE A 62 19.39 -2.84 8.99
N GLY A 63 19.64 -2.37 7.76
CA GLY A 63 19.00 -1.16 7.24
C GLY A 63 17.49 -1.34 7.13
N LEU A 64 17.06 -2.49 6.63
CA LEU A 64 15.64 -2.83 6.50
C LEU A 64 14.92 -2.86 7.85
N LEU A 65 15.48 -3.54 8.85
CA LEU A 65 14.91 -3.62 10.21
C LEU A 65 14.83 -2.24 10.88
N LEU A 66 15.88 -1.44 10.78
CA LEU A 66 15.88 -0.07 11.28
C LEU A 66 14.80 0.77 10.59
N GLY A 67 14.68 0.63 9.26
CA GLY A 67 13.63 1.28 8.49
C GLY A 67 12.23 0.89 8.95
N ILE A 68 11.96 -0.40 9.16
CA ILE A 68 10.65 -0.89 9.65
C ILE A 68 10.30 -0.25 11.00
N LEU A 69 11.26 -0.20 11.93
CA LEU A 69 11.08 0.46 13.21
C LEU A 69 10.77 1.95 13.05
N LEU A 70 11.51 2.66 12.19
CA LEU A 70 11.27 4.08 11.91
C LEU A 70 9.90 4.30 11.23
N GLY A 71 9.50 3.41 10.33
CA GLY A 71 8.18 3.45 9.69
C GLY A 71 7.04 3.28 10.69
N TYR A 72 7.19 2.35 11.64
CA TYR A 72 6.26 2.19 12.76
C TYR A 72 6.16 3.47 13.61
N LEU A 73 7.30 4.02 14.04
CA LEU A 73 7.31 5.26 14.84
C LEU A 73 6.71 6.44 14.08
N MET A 74 7.01 6.54 12.78
CA MET A 74 6.43 7.57 11.93
C MET A 74 4.92 7.40 11.77
N PHE A 75 4.42 6.17 11.66
CA PHE A 75 2.98 5.90 11.66
C PHE A 75 2.33 6.40 12.95
N GLU A 76 2.91 6.12 14.13
CA GLU A 76 2.36 6.60 15.41
C GLU A 76 2.29 8.13 15.48
N VAL A 77 3.32 8.83 14.98
CA VAL A 77 3.32 10.29 14.89
C VAL A 77 2.19 10.77 13.95
N LEU A 78 2.08 10.21 12.76
CA LEU A 78 1.02 10.57 11.80
C LEU A 78 -0.36 10.31 12.41
N ASN A 79 -0.58 9.12 12.96
CA ASN A 79 -1.81 8.73 13.64
C ASN A 79 -2.20 9.75 14.72
N SER A 80 -1.25 10.21 15.55
CA SER A 80 -1.50 11.21 16.59
C SER A 80 -1.84 12.61 16.06
N LEU A 81 -1.23 13.03 14.94
CA LEU A 81 -1.48 14.33 14.32
C LEU A 81 -2.84 14.39 13.62
N PHE A 82 -3.33 13.23 13.18
CA PHE A 82 -4.43 13.13 12.24
C PHE A 82 -5.71 12.50 12.80
N HIS A 83 -5.67 11.81 13.96
CA HIS A 83 -6.87 11.31 14.62
C HIS A 83 -7.40 12.26 15.70
N THR A 84 -8.56 12.86 15.46
CA THR A 84 -9.32 13.67 16.44
C THR A 84 -10.48 12.92 17.12
N SER A 85 -10.78 11.66 16.78
CA SER A 85 -11.62 10.77 17.61
C SER A 85 -11.54 9.30 17.15
N HIS A 86 -11.47 8.36 18.09
CA HIS A 86 -11.34 6.90 17.86
C HIS A 86 -12.59 6.21 17.27
N THR A 87 -13.66 6.95 16.94
CA THR A 87 -14.99 6.38 16.66
C THR A 87 -15.48 6.59 15.22
N GLN A 88 -14.72 7.27 14.36
CA GLN A 88 -15.11 7.53 12.97
C GLN A 88 -14.19 6.80 11.98
N ASN A 89 -14.80 6.30 10.89
CA ASN A 89 -14.08 5.70 9.77
C ASN A 89 -12.95 6.64 9.29
N PRO A 90 -11.75 6.13 8.96
CA PRO A 90 -10.63 6.97 8.56
C PRO A 90 -11.02 7.84 7.36
N SER A 91 -10.82 9.17 7.45
CA SER A 91 -11.17 10.07 6.35
C SER A 91 -10.41 9.67 5.08
N VAL A 92 -11.08 9.65 3.92
CA VAL A 92 -10.45 9.23 2.64
C VAL A 92 -9.21 10.08 2.35
N SER A 93 -9.27 11.37 2.68
CA SER A 93 -8.14 12.28 2.60
C SER A 93 -6.96 11.87 3.47
N LEU A 94 -7.22 11.37 4.68
CA LEU A 94 -6.16 10.92 5.58
C LEU A 94 -5.45 9.70 5.03
N LEU A 95 -6.25 8.72 4.60
CA LEU A 95 -5.73 7.50 4.01
C LEU A 95 -4.93 7.82 2.74
N ALA A 96 -5.40 8.77 1.93
CA ALA A 96 -4.67 9.21 0.74
C ALA A 96 -3.32 9.85 1.09
N ILE A 97 -3.26 10.66 2.15
CA ILE A 97 -2.01 11.26 2.64
C ILE A 97 -1.06 10.18 3.17
N ALA A 98 -1.56 9.25 3.98
CA ALA A 98 -0.77 8.12 4.50
C ALA A 98 -0.22 7.25 3.36
N ILE A 99 -1.03 7.06 2.31
CA ILE A 99 -0.60 6.37 1.09
C ILE A 99 0.55 7.12 0.42
N ILE A 100 0.40 8.42 0.15
CA ILE A 100 1.48 9.24 -0.42
C ILE A 100 2.76 9.15 0.41
N ILE A 101 2.66 9.25 1.74
CA ILE A 101 3.83 9.27 2.62
C ILE A 101 4.62 7.95 2.54
N HIS A 102 3.96 6.78 2.50
CA HIS A 102 4.69 5.52 2.37
C HIS A 102 5.22 5.29 0.96
N THR A 103 4.56 5.85 -0.06
CA THR A 103 4.97 5.74 -1.45
C THR A 103 6.24 6.54 -1.73
N ILE A 104 6.54 7.61 -0.98
CA ILE A 104 7.76 8.43 -1.14
C ILE A 104 9.05 7.60 -0.96
N PRO A 105 9.31 6.95 0.19
CA PRO A 105 10.51 6.13 0.37
C PRO A 105 10.66 5.03 -0.69
N MET A 106 9.55 4.39 -1.06
CA MET A 106 9.53 3.34 -2.07
C MET A 106 9.91 3.90 -3.45
N SER A 107 9.30 5.01 -3.87
CA SER A 107 9.55 5.67 -5.16
C SER A 107 11.01 6.09 -5.33
N LEU A 108 11.62 6.66 -4.28
CA LEU A 108 13.04 7.04 -4.30
C LEU A 108 13.93 5.81 -4.54
N THR A 109 13.63 4.71 -3.86
CA THR A 109 14.39 3.46 -3.97
C THR A 109 14.24 2.83 -5.35
N ILE A 110 13.02 2.80 -5.89
CA ILE A 110 12.72 2.35 -7.27
C ILE A 110 13.44 3.24 -8.29
N GLY A 111 13.43 4.55 -8.08
CA GLY A 111 14.15 5.51 -8.92
C GLY A 111 15.63 5.19 -9.04
N GLN A 112 16.27 4.85 -7.93
CA GLN A 112 17.69 4.51 -7.95
C GLN A 112 17.97 3.18 -8.66
N LEU A 113 17.11 2.16 -8.46
CA LEU A 113 17.20 0.89 -9.22
C LEU A 113 17.02 1.13 -10.71
N LEU A 114 16.12 2.03 -11.10
CA LEU A 114 15.90 2.41 -12.49
C LEU A 114 17.11 3.15 -13.07
N GLY A 115 17.71 4.07 -12.31
CA GLY A 115 18.91 4.82 -12.71
C GLY A 115 20.14 3.94 -12.88
N LYS A 116 20.30 2.90 -12.06
CA LYS A 116 21.36 1.89 -12.16
C LYS A 116 21.11 0.80 -13.21
N ALA A 117 19.99 0.88 -13.95
CA ALA A 117 19.53 -0.17 -14.86
C ALA A 117 19.42 -1.57 -14.21
N SER A 118 19.23 -1.63 -12.89
CA SER A 118 19.13 -2.86 -12.09
C SER A 118 17.67 -3.24 -11.79
N LEU A 119 16.71 -2.51 -12.35
CA LEU A 119 15.29 -2.81 -12.23
C LEU A 119 14.92 -3.97 -13.18
N SER A 120 14.65 -5.14 -12.61
CA SER A 120 14.22 -6.31 -13.39
C SER A 120 12.72 -6.26 -13.73
N ILE A 121 12.31 -7.11 -14.68
CA ILE A 121 10.90 -7.29 -15.04
C ILE A 121 10.11 -7.81 -13.83
N ALA A 122 10.67 -8.75 -13.07
CA ALA A 122 10.04 -9.30 -11.86
C ALA A 122 9.81 -8.22 -10.80
N ILE A 123 10.82 -7.37 -10.52
CA ILE A 123 10.67 -6.26 -9.57
C ILE A 123 9.63 -5.25 -10.09
N THR A 124 9.61 -4.98 -11.39
CA THR A 124 8.61 -4.11 -12.01
C THR A 124 7.20 -4.67 -11.81
N ALA A 125 6.99 -5.96 -12.08
CA ALA A 125 5.70 -6.61 -11.89
C ALA A 125 5.24 -6.59 -10.41
N SER A 126 6.15 -6.86 -9.48
CA SER A 126 5.89 -6.75 -8.04
C SER A 126 5.47 -5.33 -7.63
N ILE A 127 6.19 -4.29 -8.09
CA ILE A 127 5.81 -2.88 -7.86
C ILE A 127 4.41 -2.59 -8.39
N ILE A 128 4.11 -3.03 -9.61
CA ILE A 128 2.79 -2.80 -10.21
C ILE A 128 1.73 -3.45 -9.33
N LEU A 129 1.88 -4.71 -8.95
CA LEU A 129 0.87 -5.41 -8.17
C LEU A 129 0.74 -4.88 -6.73
N HIS A 130 1.80 -4.32 -6.15
CA HIS A 130 1.73 -3.71 -4.81
C HIS A 130 0.73 -2.53 -4.75
N HIS A 131 0.64 -1.73 -5.81
CA HIS A 131 -0.27 -0.58 -5.85
C HIS A 131 -1.75 -0.95 -6.05
N LEU A 132 -2.05 -2.22 -6.35
CA LEU A 132 -3.41 -2.70 -6.51
C LEU A 132 -4.16 -2.73 -5.16
N PRO A 133 -3.62 -3.31 -4.08
CA PRO A 133 -4.15 -3.14 -2.72
C PRO A 133 -4.37 -1.70 -2.29
N GLU A 134 -3.51 -0.75 -2.67
CA GLU A 134 -3.69 0.68 -2.33
C GLU A 134 -4.92 1.27 -3.02
N GLY A 135 -5.12 0.95 -4.30
CA GLY A 135 -6.33 1.30 -5.04
C GLY A 135 -7.59 0.68 -4.42
N PHE A 136 -7.47 -0.55 -3.94
CA PHE A 136 -8.53 -1.24 -3.21
C PHE A 136 -8.86 -0.54 -1.88
N ALA A 137 -7.83 -0.14 -1.12
CA ALA A 137 -7.96 0.52 0.18
C ALA A 137 -8.70 1.85 0.07
N LEU A 138 -8.28 2.73 -0.86
CA LEU A 138 -8.93 4.02 -1.06
C LEU A 138 -10.35 3.92 -1.58
N SER A 139 -10.59 2.94 -2.45
CA SER A 139 -11.94 2.70 -2.97
C SER A 139 -12.87 2.22 -1.86
N THR A 140 -12.40 1.29 -1.02
CA THR A 140 -13.12 0.86 0.18
C THR A 140 -13.44 2.04 1.11
N ALA A 141 -12.47 2.89 1.41
CA ALA A 141 -12.66 4.06 2.26
C ALA A 141 -13.67 5.05 1.64
N LEU A 142 -13.58 5.31 0.33
CA LEU A 142 -14.44 6.24 -0.39
C LEU A 142 -15.89 5.72 -0.46
N LEU A 143 -16.06 4.43 -0.73
CA LEU A 143 -17.35 3.76 -0.69
C LEU A 143 -17.97 3.81 0.71
N SER A 144 -17.16 3.66 1.77
CA SER A 144 -17.64 3.74 3.16
C SER A 144 -18.15 5.13 3.56
N GLN A 145 -17.68 6.18 2.88
CA GLN A 145 -18.09 7.56 3.11
C GLN A 145 -19.21 8.04 2.18
N GLY A 146 -19.66 7.20 1.24
CA GLY A 146 -20.69 7.57 0.26
C GLY A 146 -20.23 8.69 -0.69
N GLU A 147 -18.92 8.84 -0.85
CA GLU A 147 -18.30 9.89 -1.66
C GLU A 147 -18.40 9.58 -3.17
N ARG A 148 -18.22 10.61 -4.01
CA ARG A 148 -18.35 10.47 -5.46
C ARG A 148 -17.16 9.72 -6.05
N LEU A 149 -17.42 8.67 -6.84
CA LEU A 149 -16.39 7.84 -7.48
C LEU A 149 -15.38 8.61 -8.33
N TRP A 150 -15.74 9.76 -8.91
CA TRP A 150 -14.77 10.56 -9.67
C TRP A 150 -13.61 11.08 -8.80
N ARG A 151 -13.81 11.23 -7.49
CA ARG A 151 -12.74 11.71 -6.58
C ARG A 151 -11.63 10.67 -6.51
N LEU A 152 -11.97 9.39 -6.64
CA LEU A 152 -11.01 8.29 -6.76
C LEU A 152 -10.05 8.50 -7.92
N PHE A 153 -10.58 8.88 -9.09
CA PHE A 153 -9.79 9.11 -10.29
C PHE A 153 -8.78 10.26 -10.09
N ILE A 154 -9.20 11.32 -9.40
CA ILE A 154 -8.31 12.43 -9.02
C ILE A 154 -7.18 11.94 -8.09
N TYR A 155 -7.50 11.13 -7.07
CA TYR A 155 -6.50 10.56 -6.18
C TYR A 155 -5.50 9.68 -6.94
N PHE A 156 -5.97 8.82 -7.86
CA PHE A 156 -5.07 7.95 -8.63
C PHE A 156 -4.17 8.73 -9.59
N ILE A 157 -4.69 9.78 -10.24
CA ILE A 157 -3.85 10.69 -11.02
C ILE A 157 -2.80 11.36 -10.13
N ALA A 158 -3.22 11.89 -8.98
CA ALA A 158 -2.30 12.55 -8.06
C ALA A 158 -1.18 11.60 -7.62
N PHE A 159 -1.50 10.36 -7.24
CA PHE A 159 -0.50 9.38 -6.84
C PHE A 159 0.44 9.01 -7.98
N SER A 160 -0.10 8.81 -9.19
CA SER A 160 0.71 8.52 -10.37
C SER A 160 1.75 9.62 -10.64
N ILE A 161 1.33 10.89 -10.51
CA ILE A 161 2.22 12.05 -10.65
C ILE A 161 3.26 12.07 -9.52
N PHE A 162 2.83 11.98 -8.25
CA PHE A 162 3.74 12.00 -7.10
C PHE A 162 4.77 10.87 -7.17
N PHE A 163 4.33 9.64 -7.45
CA PHE A 163 5.19 8.48 -7.66
C PHE A 163 6.22 8.71 -8.76
N SER A 164 5.79 9.21 -9.92
CA SER A 164 6.70 9.52 -11.04
C SER A 164 7.75 10.56 -10.65
N VAL A 165 7.35 11.62 -9.96
CA VAL A 165 8.25 12.70 -9.51
C VAL A 165 9.29 12.15 -8.55
N PHE A 166 8.89 11.35 -7.55
CA PHE A 166 9.85 10.79 -6.59
C PHE A 166 10.74 9.69 -7.19
N ILE A 167 10.28 8.95 -8.20
CA ILE A 167 11.16 8.08 -8.99
C ILE A 167 12.21 8.92 -9.72
N GLN A 168 11.82 10.01 -10.37
CA GLN A 168 12.79 10.89 -11.06
C GLN A 168 13.82 11.44 -10.07
N ILE A 169 13.37 11.91 -8.90
CA ILE A 169 14.28 12.37 -7.85
C ILE A 169 15.24 11.23 -7.44
N GLY A 170 14.72 10.03 -7.23
CA GLY A 170 15.52 8.84 -6.87
C GLY A 170 16.54 8.42 -7.93
N GLN A 171 16.27 8.67 -9.22
CA GLN A 171 17.23 8.38 -10.30
C GLN A 171 18.50 9.22 -10.21
N TYR A 172 18.38 10.47 -9.74
CA TYR A 172 19.51 11.39 -9.60
C TYR A 172 20.10 11.41 -8.18
N TRP A 173 19.40 10.81 -7.21
CA TRP A 173 19.86 10.77 -5.82
C TRP A 173 20.67 9.50 -5.55
N GLU A 174 21.98 9.65 -5.38
CA GLU A 174 22.86 8.54 -5.00
C GLU A 174 22.72 8.19 -3.51
N LEU A 175 21.75 7.32 -3.17
CA LEU A 175 21.62 6.78 -1.82
C LEU A 175 22.49 5.53 -1.65
N SER A 176 23.17 5.42 -0.52
CA SER A 176 23.87 4.18 -0.17
C SER A 176 22.90 2.99 -0.06
N ASP A 177 23.36 1.76 -0.28
CA ASP A 177 22.50 0.57 -0.16
C ASP A 177 21.89 0.42 1.25
N LYS A 178 22.58 0.95 2.28
CA LYS A 178 22.05 1.02 3.65
C LYS A 178 20.87 2.00 3.73
N ALA A 179 21.00 3.17 3.13
CA ALA A 179 19.94 4.18 3.10
C ALA A 179 18.72 3.71 2.30
N GLN A 180 18.94 3.06 1.15
CA GLN A 180 17.87 2.42 0.38
C GLN A 180 17.13 1.36 1.21
N GLY A 181 17.87 0.50 1.93
CA GLY A 181 17.27 -0.48 2.84
C GLY A 181 16.44 0.17 3.94
N VAL A 182 16.91 1.28 4.52
CA VAL A 182 16.15 2.06 5.52
C VAL A 182 14.87 2.64 4.90
N LEU A 183 14.94 3.25 3.71
CA LEU A 183 13.76 3.80 3.03
C LEU A 183 12.72 2.73 2.70
N MET A 184 13.18 1.59 2.15
CA MET A 184 12.29 0.45 1.88
C MET A 184 11.66 -0.05 3.18
N GLY A 185 12.45 -0.17 4.25
CA GLY A 185 11.96 -0.56 5.56
C GLY A 185 10.92 0.42 6.12
N VAL A 186 11.12 1.73 5.96
CA VAL A 186 10.14 2.75 6.36
C VAL A 186 8.82 2.55 5.63
N SER A 187 8.87 2.30 4.32
CA SER A 187 7.67 2.02 3.52
C SER A 187 6.91 0.79 4.06
N ILE A 188 7.62 -0.33 4.27
CA ILE A 188 7.07 -1.57 4.85
C ILE A 188 6.47 -1.31 6.23
N GLY A 189 7.18 -0.61 7.11
CA GLY A 189 6.73 -0.31 8.46
C GLY A 189 5.45 0.51 8.50
N LEU A 190 5.34 1.53 7.66
CA LEU A 190 4.12 2.36 7.55
C LEU A 190 2.92 1.52 7.10
N ILE A 191 3.05 0.79 6.00
CA ILE A 191 1.92 0.08 5.41
C ILE A 191 1.54 -1.16 6.22
N ALA A 192 2.50 -1.85 6.83
CA ALA A 192 2.23 -2.94 7.77
C ALA A 192 1.44 -2.43 8.97
N THR A 193 1.89 -1.32 9.58
CA THR A 193 1.24 -0.75 10.76
C THR A 193 -0.16 -0.25 10.40
N ALA A 194 -0.33 0.52 9.33
CA ALA A 194 -1.62 0.99 8.87
C ALA A 194 -2.60 -0.17 8.57
N SER A 195 -2.13 -1.22 7.89
CA SER A 195 -2.96 -2.39 7.57
C SER A 195 -3.45 -3.10 8.82
N ILE A 196 -2.60 -3.25 9.83
CA ILE A 196 -2.96 -3.92 11.09
C ILE A 196 -3.83 -3.00 11.95
N SER A 197 -3.44 -1.75 12.17
CA SER A 197 -4.10 -0.84 13.11
C SER A 197 -5.42 -0.29 12.56
N GLU A 198 -5.44 0.22 11.32
CA GLU A 198 -6.59 0.91 10.75
C GLU A 198 -7.60 -0.04 10.11
N PHE A 199 -7.15 -1.09 9.43
CA PHE A 199 -8.05 -1.98 8.68
C PHE A 199 -8.49 -3.20 9.48
N ILE A 200 -7.59 -3.80 10.28
CA ILE A 200 -7.90 -5.02 11.04
C ILE A 200 -8.36 -4.69 12.46
N LEU A 201 -7.49 -4.06 13.26
CA LEU A 201 -7.73 -3.84 14.69
C LEU A 201 -8.89 -2.87 14.94
N HIS A 202 -9.07 -1.84 14.11
CA HIS A 202 -10.18 -0.91 14.25
C HIS A 202 -11.55 -1.58 14.13
N HIS A 203 -11.67 -2.67 13.35
CA HIS A 203 -12.94 -3.34 13.09
C HIS A 203 -13.12 -4.67 13.84
N ILE A 204 -12.12 -5.13 14.60
CA ILE A 204 -12.16 -6.43 15.31
C ILE A 204 -13.33 -6.55 16.30
N ARG A 205 -13.78 -5.43 16.87
CA ARG A 205 -14.91 -5.38 17.82
C ARG A 205 -16.27 -5.21 17.15
N SER A 206 -16.29 -4.81 15.87
CA SER A 206 -17.51 -4.49 15.12
C SER A 206 -18.09 -5.69 14.37
N VAL A 207 -17.35 -6.79 14.26
CA VAL A 207 -17.74 -8.00 13.53
C VAL A 207 -17.62 -9.25 14.39
N SER A 208 -18.31 -10.32 14.01
CA SER A 208 -18.11 -11.63 14.65
C SER A 208 -16.73 -12.19 14.32
N ILE A 209 -16.15 -12.98 15.24
CA ILE A 209 -14.83 -13.62 15.04
C ILE A 209 -14.79 -14.48 13.77
N LYS A 210 -15.90 -15.14 13.42
CA LYS A 210 -16.01 -15.94 12.20
C LYS A 210 -15.90 -15.08 10.95
N SER A 211 -16.58 -13.94 10.94
CA SER A 211 -16.53 -12.99 9.83
C SER A 211 -15.15 -12.34 9.72
N LEU A 212 -14.53 -12.00 10.84
CA LEU A 212 -13.16 -11.49 10.88
C LEU A 212 -12.17 -12.44 10.21
N ILE A 213 -12.15 -13.69 10.67
CA ILE A 213 -11.27 -14.72 10.12
C ILE A 213 -11.56 -14.93 8.63
N ALA A 214 -12.83 -15.02 8.23
CA ALA A 214 -13.21 -15.22 6.84
C ALA A 214 -12.71 -14.09 5.92
N PHE A 215 -12.91 -12.83 6.28
CA PHE A 215 -12.49 -11.69 5.45
C PHE A 215 -10.98 -11.53 5.41
N VAL A 216 -10.29 -11.65 6.55
CA VAL A 216 -8.82 -11.55 6.58
C VAL A 216 -8.18 -12.69 5.79
N LEU A 217 -8.67 -13.93 5.94
CA LEU A 217 -8.19 -15.07 5.15
C LEU A 217 -8.49 -14.91 3.67
N LEU A 218 -9.68 -14.40 3.30
CA LEU A 218 -10.00 -14.12 1.90
C LEU A 218 -9.05 -13.07 1.30
N GLY A 219 -8.74 -12.01 2.04
CA GLY A 219 -7.73 -11.02 1.64
C GLY A 219 -6.34 -11.63 1.50
N TYR A 220 -5.92 -12.47 2.45
CA TYR A 220 -4.65 -13.19 2.36
C TYR A 220 -4.59 -14.11 1.13
N LEU A 221 -5.65 -14.87 0.86
CA LEU A 221 -5.75 -15.74 -0.33
C LEU A 221 -5.72 -14.93 -1.63
N LEU A 222 -6.36 -13.76 -1.64
CA LEU A 222 -6.26 -12.83 -2.75
C LEU A 222 -4.80 -12.44 -2.98
N SER A 223 -4.08 -12.03 -1.92
CA SER A 223 -2.64 -11.73 -1.97
C SER A 223 -1.82 -12.87 -2.58
N HIS A 224 -2.07 -14.09 -2.14
CA HIS A 224 -1.37 -15.27 -2.64
C HIS A 224 -1.69 -15.53 -4.11
N ALA A 225 -2.95 -15.38 -4.53
CA ALA A 225 -3.33 -15.49 -5.94
C ALA A 225 -2.63 -14.44 -6.80
N PHE A 226 -2.46 -13.22 -6.29
CA PHE A 226 -1.69 -12.17 -6.97
C PHE A 226 -0.20 -12.49 -7.06
N HIS A 227 0.41 -13.01 -6.00
CA HIS A 227 1.82 -13.40 -6.01
C HIS A 227 2.10 -14.48 -7.06
N MET A 228 1.24 -15.48 -7.18
CA MET A 228 1.34 -16.54 -8.21
C MET A 228 1.23 -16.02 -9.66
N LEU A 229 0.76 -14.78 -9.89
CA LEU A 229 0.73 -14.16 -11.22
C LEU A 229 2.05 -13.45 -11.56
N VAL A 230 2.95 -13.25 -10.59
CA VAL A 230 4.25 -12.56 -10.76
C VAL A 230 5.40 -13.53 -10.94
N GLU A 231 5.34 -14.71 -10.31
CA GLU A 231 6.29 -15.81 -10.49
C GLU A 231 6.12 -16.52 -11.84
#